data_AF-A0A3M7RWM6-F1
#
_entry.id   AF-A0A3M7RWM6-F1
#
_cell.length_a   1.000
_cell.length_b   1.000
_cell.length_c   1.000
_cell.angle_alpha   90.00
_cell.angle_beta   90.00
_cell.angle_gamma   90.00
#
_symmetry.space_group_name_H-M   'P 1'
#
loop_
_entity.id
_entity.type
_entity.pdbx_description
1 polymer ?
#
loop_
_entity_poly.entity_id
_entity_poly.type
_entity_poly.pdbx_seq_one_letter_code
_entity_poly.pdbx_strand_id
1 'polypeptide(L)'
;MKCQITKIWLITPNVVDVLQFIQSNCLAYLFSSLSSDCAKLRMLAYGSLFRFVSHLENSRVYCKNIILYVIDLLRNSLDKENQRVSSVISVFLAETVSIIVEPGHKLYKPLVSFYLLKPVLDLANVPEFYKFFNSSSLEFREERRWIMTVLVSGIRSSLEYRLYQKRFIYRQLLSIYESKMSDNDLKSLILDLLIKTCESKYALIDLVKKHFFIIWLSSVLNSLLIDEKKIFLFIKMLSIYNLVWKQLGAVGADERLPLGFLNQMLALGKIIKAKLSSSGVKFEEMFKWENSDDEQQRCVLEGFFKASDCVMREISKYEIGHRDEMLSLSETIETSERKIQNGELDNYSDLVSFVVSRKRTGETCSQIFWCQMED
;
A
#
# COMPACT_ATOMS: atom_id res chain seq x y z
N MET A 1 -23.11 -21.23 -6.30
CA MET A 1 -24.10 -20.13 -6.36
C MET A 1 -23.78 -19.16 -7.49
N LYS A 2 -24.78 -18.78 -8.31
CA LYS A 2 -24.63 -17.89 -9.47
C LYS A 2 -24.37 -16.45 -9.02
N CYS A 3 -23.18 -15.95 -9.30
CA CYS A 3 -22.78 -14.56 -9.11
C CYS A 3 -23.62 -13.67 -10.05
N GLN A 4 -24.63 -12.98 -9.52
CA GLN A 4 -25.46 -12.00 -10.25
C GLN A 4 -24.70 -10.67 -10.45
N ILE A 5 -23.58 -10.70 -11.15
CA ILE A 5 -22.89 -9.49 -11.65
C ILE A 5 -23.31 -9.24 -13.11
N THR A 6 -24.62 -9.14 -13.38
CA THR A 6 -25.16 -8.96 -14.74
C THR A 6 -26.09 -7.76 -14.90
N LYS A 7 -25.97 -6.73 -14.05
CA LYS A 7 -26.46 -5.40 -14.39
C LYS A 7 -25.34 -4.38 -14.35
N ILE A 8 -24.66 -4.28 -15.48
CA ILE A 8 -23.89 -3.12 -15.88
C ILE A 8 -24.88 -1.94 -15.90
N TRP A 9 -24.88 -1.16 -14.83
CA TRP A 9 -25.82 -0.06 -14.56
C TRP A 9 -25.78 1.08 -15.59
N LEU A 10 -24.85 1.06 -16.55
CA LEU A 10 -24.69 2.13 -17.54
C LEU A 10 -25.08 1.74 -18.97
N ILE A 11 -25.58 0.52 -19.23
CA ILE A 11 -25.94 0.08 -20.60
C ILE A 11 -27.38 0.45 -21.00
N THR A 12 -28.29 0.69 -20.05
CA THR A 12 -29.72 1.02 -20.32
C THR A 12 -30.04 2.46 -19.89
N PRO A 13 -31.09 3.10 -20.46
CA PRO A 13 -31.51 4.48 -20.12
C PRO A 13 -32.23 4.53 -18.75
N ASN A 14 -31.70 3.84 -17.75
CA ASN A 14 -32.23 3.86 -16.41
C ASN A 14 -31.69 5.09 -15.68
N VAL A 15 -32.55 5.75 -14.91
CA VAL A 15 -32.15 6.84 -14.03
C VAL A 15 -31.18 6.27 -13.00
N VAL A 16 -29.93 6.70 -13.03
CA VAL A 16 -28.91 6.31 -12.06
C VAL A 16 -28.97 7.29 -10.89
N ASP A 17 -29.10 6.77 -9.67
CA ASP A 17 -28.84 7.56 -8.47
C ASP A 17 -27.33 7.85 -8.40
N VAL A 18 -26.99 9.11 -8.66
CA VAL A 18 -25.62 9.59 -8.76
C VAL A 18 -24.89 9.47 -7.42
N LEU A 19 -25.55 9.80 -6.29
CA LEU A 19 -24.90 9.72 -4.99
C LEU A 19 -24.63 8.27 -4.62
N GLN A 20 -25.63 7.39 -4.81
CA GLN A 20 -25.45 5.97 -4.54
C GLN A 20 -24.33 5.37 -5.40
N PHE A 21 -24.27 5.72 -6.69
CA PHE A 21 -23.23 5.24 -7.61
C PHE A 21 -21.82 5.66 -7.18
N ILE A 22 -21.66 6.85 -6.60
CA ILE A 22 -20.37 7.30 -6.08
C ILE A 22 -20.05 6.62 -4.75
N GLN A 23 -21.01 6.57 -3.83
CA GLN A 23 -20.86 5.94 -2.51
C GLN A 23 -20.60 4.43 -2.60
N SER A 24 -21.10 3.76 -3.64
CA SER A 24 -20.80 2.35 -3.94
C SER A 24 -19.47 2.16 -4.67
N ASN A 25 -18.61 3.17 -4.73
CA ASN A 25 -17.31 3.18 -5.42
C ASN A 25 -17.38 2.83 -6.93
N CYS A 26 -18.54 2.95 -7.59
CA CYS A 26 -18.63 2.65 -9.01
C CYS A 26 -17.87 3.68 -9.85
N LEU A 27 -17.94 4.98 -9.49
CA LEU A 27 -17.16 6.02 -10.17
C LEU A 27 -15.65 5.83 -9.94
N ALA A 28 -15.24 5.48 -8.72
CA ALA A 28 -13.86 5.14 -8.38
C ALA A 28 -13.34 3.93 -9.20
N TYR A 29 -14.20 2.92 -9.43
CA TYR A 29 -13.88 1.79 -10.29
C TYR A 29 -13.72 2.18 -11.76
N LEU A 30 -14.56 3.09 -12.27
CA LEU A 30 -14.42 3.62 -13.63
C LEU A 30 -13.07 4.32 -13.81
N PHE A 31 -12.67 5.21 -12.89
CA PHE A 31 -11.35 5.84 -12.93
C PHE A 31 -10.22 4.81 -12.87
N SER A 32 -10.31 3.85 -11.95
CA SER A 32 -9.31 2.78 -11.82
C SER A 32 -9.15 1.96 -13.11
N SER A 33 -10.25 1.71 -13.82
CA SER A 33 -10.28 0.97 -15.09
C SER A 33 -9.55 1.67 -16.23
N LEU A 34 -9.36 3.00 -16.17
CA LEU A 34 -8.59 3.77 -17.17
C LEU A 34 -7.09 3.43 -17.17
N SER A 35 -6.59 2.86 -16.08
CA SER A 35 -5.21 2.37 -15.96
C SER A 35 -4.99 0.96 -16.49
N SER A 36 -6.04 0.26 -16.91
CA SER A 36 -5.94 -1.10 -17.41
C SER A 36 -5.11 -1.16 -18.70
N ASP A 37 -4.33 -2.23 -18.88
CA ASP A 37 -3.60 -2.49 -20.12
C ASP A 37 -4.56 -2.93 -21.25
N CYS A 38 -5.74 -3.45 -20.91
CA CYS A 38 -6.76 -3.86 -21.87
C CYS A 38 -7.47 -2.64 -22.49
N ALA A 39 -7.24 -2.41 -23.79
CA ALA A 39 -7.85 -1.29 -24.53
C ALA A 39 -9.38 -1.32 -24.55
N LYS A 40 -9.99 -2.51 -24.57
CA LYS A 40 -11.46 -2.66 -24.53
C LYS A 40 -12.05 -2.21 -23.19
N LEU A 41 -11.38 -2.56 -22.08
CA LEU A 41 -11.82 -2.15 -20.75
C LEU A 41 -11.72 -0.64 -20.56
N ARG A 42 -10.63 -0.02 -21.04
CA ARG A 42 -10.48 1.44 -21.02
C ARG A 42 -11.58 2.14 -21.84
N MET A 43 -11.89 1.63 -23.03
CA MET A 43 -12.95 2.18 -23.88
C MET A 43 -14.32 2.09 -23.21
N LEU A 44 -14.64 0.96 -22.57
CA LEU A 44 -15.87 0.80 -21.79
C LEU A 44 -15.92 1.77 -20.61
N ALA A 45 -14.80 1.99 -19.91
CA ALA A 45 -14.71 2.92 -18.81
C ALA A 45 -14.91 4.39 -19.27
N TYR A 46 -14.27 4.81 -20.37
CA TYR A 46 -14.48 6.13 -20.96
C TYR A 46 -15.94 6.33 -21.42
N GLY A 47 -16.52 5.34 -22.11
CA GLY A 47 -17.94 5.41 -22.52
C GLY A 47 -18.90 5.45 -21.32
N SER A 48 -18.57 4.73 -20.25
CA SER A 48 -19.32 4.74 -19.00
C SER A 48 -19.22 6.09 -18.28
N LEU A 49 -18.03 6.71 -18.25
CA LEU A 49 -17.82 8.06 -17.72
C LEU A 49 -18.62 9.10 -18.51
N PHE A 50 -18.60 9.02 -19.84
CA PHE A 50 -19.38 9.91 -20.69
C PHE A 50 -20.88 9.85 -20.38
N ARG A 51 -21.44 8.64 -20.21
CA ARG A 51 -22.85 8.46 -19.80
C ARG A 51 -23.11 8.98 -18.38
N PHE A 52 -22.20 8.71 -17.46
CA PHE A 52 -22.30 9.19 -16.09
C PHE A 52 -22.35 10.71 -16.00
N VAL A 53 -21.59 11.43 -16.85
CA VAL A 53 -21.65 12.90 -16.95
C VAL A 53 -23.07 13.37 -17.27
N SER A 54 -23.75 12.76 -18.26
CA SER A 54 -25.13 13.12 -18.58
C SER A 54 -26.11 12.88 -17.42
N HIS A 55 -25.92 11.82 -16.63
CA HIS A 55 -26.73 11.60 -15.42
C HIS A 55 -26.42 12.63 -14.33
N LEU A 56 -25.14 12.97 -14.13
CA LEU A 56 -24.68 13.96 -13.17
C LEU A 56 -25.18 15.37 -13.50
N GLU A 57 -25.18 15.77 -14.78
CA GLU A 57 -25.72 17.03 -15.30
C GLU A 57 -27.21 17.21 -14.99
N ASN A 58 -27.98 16.13 -14.98
CA ASN A 58 -29.42 16.17 -14.68
C ASN A 58 -29.74 15.98 -13.20
N SER A 59 -28.73 15.68 -12.37
CA SER A 59 -28.90 15.48 -10.93
C SER A 59 -28.88 16.80 -10.13
N ARG A 60 -29.43 16.76 -8.91
CA ARG A 60 -29.45 17.88 -7.94
C ARG A 60 -28.47 17.66 -6.77
N VAL A 61 -27.38 16.93 -6.99
CA VAL A 61 -26.40 16.61 -5.94
C VAL A 61 -25.50 17.81 -5.64
N TYR A 62 -25.18 18.04 -4.37
CA TYR A 62 -24.39 19.22 -3.96
C TYR A 62 -22.95 19.20 -4.51
N CYS A 63 -22.38 18.01 -4.71
CA CYS A 63 -21.02 17.80 -5.23
C CYS A 63 -20.94 17.85 -6.77
N LYS A 64 -22.05 18.11 -7.46
CA LYS A 64 -22.18 18.03 -8.92
C LYS A 64 -21.08 18.78 -9.67
N ASN A 65 -20.96 20.08 -9.38
CA ASN A 65 -20.05 20.95 -10.12
C ASN A 65 -18.59 20.52 -9.94
N ILE A 66 -18.22 20.07 -8.75
CA ILE A 66 -16.86 19.62 -8.46
C ILE A 66 -16.58 18.31 -9.20
N ILE A 67 -17.50 17.34 -9.20
CA ILE A 67 -17.29 16.06 -9.88
C ILE A 67 -17.27 16.23 -11.40
N LEU A 68 -18.15 17.06 -11.97
CA LEU A 68 -18.09 17.43 -13.40
C LEU A 68 -16.72 18.00 -13.74
N TYR A 69 -16.26 18.94 -12.91
CA TYR A 69 -14.96 19.56 -13.10
C TYR A 69 -13.78 18.59 -12.98
N VAL A 70 -13.83 17.61 -12.07
CA VAL A 70 -12.82 16.52 -12.00
C VAL A 70 -12.79 15.69 -13.28
N ILE A 71 -13.96 15.37 -13.84
CA ILE A 71 -14.07 14.59 -15.08
C ILE A 71 -13.59 15.41 -16.28
N ASP A 72 -13.97 16.69 -16.37
CA ASP A 72 -13.53 17.61 -17.41
C ASP A 72 -12.02 17.84 -17.35
N LEU A 73 -11.46 17.93 -16.15
CA LEU A 73 -10.01 18.05 -15.97
C LEU A 73 -9.26 16.85 -16.53
N LEU A 74 -9.76 15.65 -16.24
CA LEU A 74 -9.20 14.44 -16.83
C LEU A 74 -9.35 14.48 -18.35
N ARG A 75 -10.54 14.82 -18.86
CA ARG A 75 -10.81 14.88 -20.31
C ARG A 75 -9.88 15.83 -21.04
N ASN A 76 -9.66 17.03 -20.50
CA ASN A 76 -8.80 18.06 -21.07
C ASN A 76 -7.31 17.68 -21.02
N SER A 77 -6.94 16.70 -20.20
CA SER A 77 -5.57 16.21 -20.05
C SER A 77 -5.19 15.07 -20.98
N LEU A 78 -6.15 14.50 -21.72
CA LEU A 78 -5.89 13.38 -22.62
C LEU A 78 -5.48 13.90 -24.01
N ASP A 79 -4.35 13.41 -24.51
CA ASP A 79 -3.84 13.77 -25.84
C ASP A 79 -4.39 12.84 -26.93
N LYS A 80 -4.79 11.62 -26.56
CA LYS A 80 -5.22 10.57 -27.49
C LYS A 80 -6.51 9.91 -27.03
N GLU A 81 -7.31 9.47 -27.99
CA GLU A 81 -8.46 8.62 -27.72
C GLU A 81 -8.03 7.31 -27.05
N ASN A 82 -8.82 6.87 -26.07
CA ASN A 82 -8.58 5.63 -25.33
C ASN A 82 -7.17 5.55 -24.68
N GLN A 83 -6.56 6.70 -24.39
CA GLN A 83 -5.26 6.80 -23.73
C GLN A 83 -5.29 6.12 -22.36
N ARG A 84 -4.26 5.33 -22.07
CA ARG A 84 -4.06 4.74 -20.75
C ARG A 84 -3.61 5.82 -19.78
N VAL A 85 -4.30 5.95 -18.65
CA VAL A 85 -3.91 6.81 -17.54
C VAL A 85 -2.97 6.01 -16.63
N SER A 86 -1.96 6.65 -16.03
CA SER A 86 -1.10 5.95 -15.06
C SER A 86 -1.92 5.49 -13.86
N SER A 87 -1.55 4.35 -13.25
CA SER A 87 -2.34 3.82 -12.13
C SER A 87 -2.35 4.74 -10.92
N VAL A 88 -1.26 5.46 -10.66
CA VAL A 88 -1.21 6.45 -9.58
C VAL A 88 -2.24 7.57 -9.76
N ILE A 89 -2.44 8.07 -10.98
CA ILE A 89 -3.42 9.12 -11.25
C ILE A 89 -4.83 8.55 -11.16
N SER A 90 -5.04 7.36 -11.70
CA SER A 90 -6.35 6.69 -11.64
C SER A 90 -6.79 6.45 -10.20
N VAL A 91 -5.87 6.02 -9.33
CA VAL A 91 -6.11 5.86 -7.88
C VAL A 91 -6.34 7.22 -7.23
N PHE A 92 -5.53 8.24 -7.53
CA PHE A 92 -5.73 9.59 -6.99
C PHE A 92 -7.15 10.12 -7.29
N LEU A 93 -7.61 9.97 -8.53
CA LEU A 93 -8.96 10.37 -8.94
C LEU A 93 -10.04 9.56 -8.22
N ALA A 94 -9.87 8.25 -8.13
CA ALA A 94 -10.78 7.36 -7.44
C ALA A 94 -10.96 7.73 -5.97
N GLU A 95 -9.86 7.92 -5.23
CA GLU A 95 -9.86 8.31 -3.82
C GLU A 95 -10.46 9.72 -3.63
N THR A 96 -10.14 10.65 -4.51
CA THR A 96 -10.61 12.03 -4.39
C THR A 96 -12.13 12.10 -4.51
N VAL A 97 -12.72 11.40 -5.47
CA VAL A 97 -14.17 11.45 -5.69
C VAL A 97 -14.94 10.91 -4.50
N SER A 98 -14.45 9.86 -3.84
CA SER A 98 -15.03 9.36 -2.60
C SER A 98 -14.98 10.41 -1.47
N ILE A 99 -13.90 11.18 -1.38
CA ILE A 99 -13.75 12.28 -0.41
C ILE A 99 -14.63 13.50 -0.74
N ILE A 100 -14.81 13.84 -2.02
CA ILE A 100 -15.62 15.00 -2.44
C ILE A 100 -17.10 14.84 -2.05
N VAL A 101 -17.58 13.61 -1.94
CA VAL A 101 -18.95 13.29 -1.46
C VAL A 101 -19.06 13.31 0.07
N GLU A 102 -18.01 13.75 0.77
CA GLU A 102 -18.03 13.95 2.21
C GLU A 102 -17.40 15.32 2.58
N PRO A 103 -18.18 16.41 2.60
CA PRO A 103 -17.67 17.75 2.94
C PRO A 103 -17.04 17.87 4.33
N GLY A 104 -17.41 16.97 5.26
CA GLY A 104 -16.82 16.88 6.60
C GLY A 104 -15.43 16.23 6.63
N HIS A 105 -14.99 15.63 5.53
CA HIS A 105 -13.70 14.95 5.47
C HIS A 105 -12.54 15.95 5.55
N LYS A 106 -11.50 15.62 6.33
CA LYS A 106 -10.35 16.49 6.58
C LYS A 106 -9.62 16.93 5.31
N LEU A 107 -9.58 16.04 4.31
CA LEU A 107 -8.94 16.29 3.01
C LEU A 107 -9.82 17.03 2.01
N TYR A 108 -11.10 17.28 2.31
CA TYR A 108 -12.02 17.90 1.36
C TYR A 108 -11.51 19.25 0.86
N LYS A 109 -11.16 20.16 1.78
CA LYS A 109 -10.68 21.51 1.45
C LYS A 109 -9.41 21.52 0.61
N PRO A 110 -8.30 20.83 1.01
CA PRO A 110 -7.08 20.86 0.22
C PRO A 110 -7.24 20.19 -1.16
N LEU A 111 -8.08 19.17 -1.28
CA LEU A 111 -8.38 18.53 -2.58
C LEU A 111 -9.20 19.43 -3.48
N VAL A 112 -10.35 19.94 -3.02
CA VAL A 112 -11.20 20.83 -3.84
C VAL A 112 -10.41 22.06 -4.28
N SER A 113 -9.58 22.63 -3.39
CA SER A 113 -8.70 23.75 -3.75
C SER A 113 -7.69 23.36 -4.83
N PHE A 114 -7.13 22.15 -4.79
CA PHE A 114 -6.21 21.67 -5.84
C PHE A 114 -6.90 21.62 -7.21
N TYR A 115 -8.09 21.04 -7.27
CA TYR A 115 -8.83 20.94 -8.53
C TYR A 115 -9.10 22.34 -9.08
N LEU A 116 -9.74 23.22 -8.30
CA LEU A 116 -10.15 24.56 -8.76
C LEU A 116 -9.00 25.47 -9.23
N LEU A 117 -7.75 25.16 -8.89
CA LEU A 117 -6.57 25.95 -9.27
C LEU A 117 -5.99 25.60 -10.65
N LYS A 118 -6.38 24.47 -11.26
CA LYS A 118 -5.74 23.98 -12.49
C LYS A 118 -6.76 23.64 -13.55
N PRO A 119 -6.59 24.09 -14.81
CA PRO A 119 -7.51 23.76 -15.91
C PRO A 119 -7.22 22.39 -16.56
N VAL A 120 -6.08 21.77 -16.25
CA VAL A 120 -5.66 20.43 -16.69
C VAL A 120 -4.87 19.71 -15.59
N LEU A 121 -4.96 18.39 -15.55
CA LEU A 121 -4.08 17.49 -14.79
C LEU A 121 -2.80 17.18 -15.56
N ASP A 122 -1.67 17.18 -14.84
CA ASP A 122 -0.40 16.71 -15.38
C ASP A 122 -0.34 15.18 -15.30
N LEU A 123 -0.59 14.50 -16.43
CA LEU A 123 -0.60 13.03 -16.47
C LEU A 123 0.78 12.38 -16.34
N ALA A 124 1.85 13.18 -16.40
CA ALA A 124 3.22 12.73 -16.32
C ALA A 124 3.82 12.86 -14.91
N ASN A 125 3.02 13.20 -13.90
CA ASN A 125 3.46 13.37 -12.51
C ASN A 125 2.42 12.88 -11.49
N VAL A 126 2.87 12.63 -10.26
CA VAL A 126 1.96 12.36 -9.13
C VAL A 126 1.30 13.67 -8.70
N PRO A 127 -0.05 13.77 -8.72
CA PRO A 127 -0.74 15.00 -8.35
C PRO A 127 -0.46 15.39 -6.88
N GLU A 128 -0.06 16.65 -6.67
CA GLU A 128 0.11 17.29 -5.36
C GLU A 128 0.94 16.53 -4.31
N PHE A 129 1.84 15.63 -4.73
CA PHE A 129 2.64 14.82 -3.80
C PHE A 129 3.32 15.68 -2.73
N TYR A 130 4.09 16.70 -3.13
CA TYR A 130 4.83 17.53 -2.18
C TYR A 130 3.93 18.37 -1.28
N LYS A 131 2.75 18.78 -1.76
CA LYS A 131 1.81 19.58 -0.98
C LYS A 131 1.25 18.76 0.18
N PHE A 132 0.76 17.56 -0.09
CA PHE A 132 0.21 16.67 0.94
C PHE A 132 1.30 16.07 1.83
N PHE A 133 2.44 15.69 1.25
CA PHE A 133 3.50 15.01 2.00
C PHE A 133 4.24 15.95 2.96
N ASN A 134 4.51 17.19 2.54
CA ASN A 134 5.19 18.22 3.33
C ASN A 134 4.20 19.26 3.90
N SER A 135 2.95 18.86 4.11
CA SER A 135 1.92 19.77 4.63
C SER A 135 2.30 20.32 6.01
N SER A 136 2.00 21.59 6.22
CA SER A 136 2.11 22.30 7.51
C SER A 136 0.74 22.51 8.18
N SER A 137 -0.32 21.88 7.66
CA SER A 137 -1.67 21.98 8.24
C SER A 137 -1.75 21.25 9.58
N LEU A 138 -2.80 21.54 10.37
CA LEU A 138 -3.10 20.77 11.58
C LEU A 138 -3.40 19.29 11.29
N GLU A 139 -3.80 18.98 10.06
CA GLU A 139 -4.14 17.64 9.58
C GLU A 139 -3.01 17.00 8.76
N PHE A 140 -1.76 17.50 8.88
CA PHE A 140 -0.63 17.04 8.06
C PHE A 140 -0.40 15.52 8.12
N ARG A 141 -0.73 14.86 9.24
CA ARG A 141 -0.62 13.41 9.40
C ARG A 141 -1.57 12.66 8.47
N GLU A 142 -2.83 13.10 8.43
CA GLU A 142 -3.87 12.52 7.57
C GLU A 142 -3.56 12.80 6.10
N GLU A 143 -3.14 14.02 5.77
CA GLU A 143 -2.71 14.40 4.42
C GLU A 143 -1.55 13.54 3.92
N ARG A 144 -0.53 13.35 4.77
CA ARG A 144 0.65 12.53 4.45
C ARG A 144 0.28 11.05 4.33
N ARG A 145 -0.52 10.52 5.25
CA ARG A 145 -1.00 9.13 5.22
C ARG A 145 -1.79 8.86 3.94
N TRP A 146 -2.69 9.77 3.57
CA TRP A 146 -3.50 9.62 2.37
C TRP A 146 -2.67 9.59 1.09
N ILE A 147 -1.77 10.57 0.88
CA ILE A 147 -0.94 10.57 -0.33
C ILE A 147 -0.02 9.35 -0.39
N MET A 148 0.48 8.87 0.75
CA MET A 148 1.25 7.64 0.83
C MET A 148 0.41 6.41 0.44
N THR A 149 -0.84 6.35 0.88
CA THR A 149 -1.78 5.28 0.48
C THR A 149 -2.04 5.31 -1.03
N VAL A 150 -2.21 6.49 -1.62
CA VAL A 150 -2.31 6.67 -3.07
C VAL A 150 -1.05 6.14 -3.78
N LEU A 151 0.15 6.44 -3.26
CA LEU A 151 1.40 5.94 -3.84
C LEU A 151 1.49 4.40 -3.79
N VAL A 152 1.18 3.81 -2.63
CA VAL A 152 1.21 2.35 -2.40
C VAL A 152 0.19 1.63 -3.28
N SER A 153 -1.02 2.17 -3.44
CA SER A 153 -2.05 1.59 -4.32
C SER A 153 -1.78 1.87 -5.80
N GLY A 154 -1.08 2.96 -6.09
CA GLY A 154 -0.75 3.44 -7.43
C GLY A 154 0.43 2.75 -8.09
N ILE A 155 1.38 2.16 -7.35
CA ILE A 155 2.51 1.45 -7.94
C ILE A 155 2.05 0.08 -8.49
N ARG A 156 2.19 -0.13 -9.80
CA ARG A 156 1.83 -1.39 -10.48
C ARG A 156 2.85 -1.87 -11.48
N SER A 157 3.54 -0.94 -12.16
CA SER A 157 4.50 -1.27 -13.20
C SER A 157 5.75 -0.40 -13.12
N SER A 158 6.73 -0.71 -13.98
CA SER A 158 7.93 0.11 -14.16
C SER A 158 7.62 1.52 -14.68
N LEU A 159 6.44 1.76 -15.26
CA LEU A 159 6.00 3.09 -15.66
C LEU A 159 5.79 3.97 -14.43
N GLU A 160 5.00 3.53 -13.45
CA GLU A 160 4.75 4.30 -12.23
C GLU A 160 6.02 4.48 -11.39
N TYR A 161 6.89 3.46 -11.36
CA TYR A 161 8.22 3.59 -10.75
C TYR A 161 9.01 4.78 -11.35
N ARG A 162 9.05 4.89 -12.69
CA ARG A 162 9.75 5.99 -13.37
C ARG A 162 9.13 7.36 -13.06
N LEU A 163 7.80 7.44 -12.93
CA LEU A 163 7.13 8.68 -12.53
C LEU A 163 7.55 9.10 -11.11
N TYR A 164 7.58 8.16 -10.18
CA TYR A 164 7.98 8.42 -8.78
C TYR A 164 9.46 8.82 -8.71
N GLN A 165 10.30 8.18 -9.54
CA GLN A 165 11.71 8.46 -9.62
C GLN A 165 12.01 9.85 -10.20
N LYS A 166 11.32 10.26 -11.27
CA LYS A 166 11.44 11.60 -11.89
C LYS A 166 11.14 12.72 -10.89
N ARG A 167 10.28 12.45 -9.91
CA ARG A 167 9.90 13.39 -8.83
C ARG A 167 10.63 13.12 -7.52
N PHE A 168 11.76 12.40 -7.55
CA PHE A 168 12.60 12.14 -6.37
C PHE A 168 11.83 11.59 -5.16
N ILE A 169 10.69 10.91 -5.38
CA ILE A 169 9.81 10.45 -4.30
C ILE A 169 10.57 9.47 -3.42
N TYR A 170 11.20 8.45 -4.00
CA TYR A 170 12.00 7.47 -3.24
C TYR A 170 13.08 8.12 -2.38
N ARG A 171 13.80 9.11 -2.90
CA ARG A 171 14.83 9.83 -2.12
C ARG A 171 14.22 10.54 -0.90
N GLN A 172 13.07 11.19 -1.07
CA GLN A 172 12.36 11.85 0.02
C GLN A 172 11.84 10.84 1.06
N LEU A 173 11.33 9.69 0.61
CA LEU A 173 10.80 8.65 1.49
C LEU A 173 11.90 7.97 2.32
N LEU A 174 13.02 7.61 1.71
CA LEU A 174 14.16 7.02 2.42
C LEU A 174 14.72 8.00 3.46
N SER A 175 14.77 9.29 3.12
CA SER A 175 15.23 10.34 4.04
C SER A 175 14.27 10.57 5.22
N ILE A 176 12.95 10.62 4.99
CA ILE A 176 12.01 10.86 6.09
C ILE A 176 11.95 9.66 7.04
N TYR A 177 12.18 8.44 6.54
CA TYR A 177 12.08 7.22 7.33
C TYR A 177 13.06 7.21 8.51
N GLU A 178 14.29 7.71 8.27
CA GLU A 178 15.32 7.81 9.32
C GLU A 178 15.10 9.02 10.24
N SER A 179 14.22 9.96 9.86
CA SER A 179 13.90 11.12 10.69
C SER A 179 13.05 10.74 11.91
N LYS A 180 13.32 11.39 13.04
CA LYS A 180 12.50 11.27 14.26
C LYS A 180 11.07 11.80 14.10
N MET A 181 10.79 12.54 13.01
CA MET A 181 9.47 13.07 12.68
C MET A 181 8.56 12.03 11.99
N SER A 182 9.05 10.81 11.77
CA SER A 182 8.27 9.75 11.13
C SER A 182 7.61 8.83 12.17
N ASP A 183 6.28 8.86 12.16
CA ASP A 183 5.45 7.94 12.94
C ASP A 183 5.52 6.52 12.36
N ASN A 184 5.23 5.50 13.17
CA ASN A 184 5.32 4.10 12.75
C ASN A 184 4.39 3.76 11.57
N ASP A 185 3.22 4.40 11.48
CA ASP A 185 2.27 4.18 10.38
C ASP A 185 2.84 4.67 9.04
N LEU A 186 3.50 5.84 9.06
CA LEU A 186 4.18 6.36 7.89
C LEU A 186 5.33 5.44 7.48
N LYS A 187 6.12 4.97 8.45
CA LYS A 187 7.18 3.99 8.20
C LYS A 187 6.61 2.71 7.58
N SER A 188 5.47 2.25 8.09
CA SER A 188 4.74 1.09 7.57
C SER A 188 4.40 1.25 6.09
N LEU A 189 3.79 2.39 5.71
CA LEU A 189 3.40 2.70 4.34
C LEU A 189 4.61 2.87 3.42
N ILE A 190 5.71 3.45 3.91
CA ILE A 190 6.96 3.54 3.15
C ILE A 190 7.49 2.13 2.85
N LEU A 191 7.50 1.24 3.83
CA LEU A 191 7.93 -0.15 3.61
C LEU A 191 6.98 -0.89 2.65
N ASP A 192 5.67 -0.70 2.75
CA ASP A 192 4.71 -1.30 1.79
C ASP A 192 4.95 -0.86 0.36
N LEU A 193 5.24 0.44 0.16
CA LEU A 193 5.61 0.96 -1.15
C LEU A 193 6.90 0.30 -1.65
N LEU A 194 7.91 0.18 -0.78
CA LEU A 194 9.19 -0.44 -1.13
C LEU A 194 9.03 -1.92 -1.47
N ILE A 195 8.22 -2.67 -0.71
CA ILE A 195 7.89 -4.08 -1.00
C ILE A 195 7.32 -4.22 -2.41
N LYS A 196 6.26 -3.47 -2.72
CA LYS A 196 5.65 -3.47 -4.07
C LYS A 196 6.62 -3.03 -5.16
N THR A 197 7.50 -2.07 -4.85
CA THR A 197 8.53 -1.62 -5.79
C THR A 197 9.54 -2.73 -6.06
N CYS A 198 9.96 -3.46 -5.02
CA CYS A 198 10.93 -4.55 -5.10
C CYS A 198 10.39 -5.79 -5.84
N GLU A 199 9.07 -5.93 -6.03
CA GLU A 199 8.49 -6.97 -6.87
C GLU A 199 8.91 -6.83 -8.35
N SER A 200 9.16 -5.59 -8.80
CA SER A 200 9.65 -5.33 -10.15
C SER A 200 11.18 -5.37 -10.19
N LYS A 201 11.75 -6.34 -10.92
CA LYS A 201 13.20 -6.48 -11.10
C LYS A 201 13.88 -5.20 -11.58
N TYR A 202 13.29 -4.50 -12.54
CA TYR A 202 13.84 -3.23 -13.05
C TYR A 202 13.92 -2.16 -11.95
N ALA A 203 12.83 -1.97 -11.21
CA ALA A 203 12.75 -0.97 -10.15
C ALA A 203 13.72 -1.29 -9.02
N LEU A 204 13.82 -2.56 -8.61
CA LEU A 204 14.77 -3.02 -7.60
C LEU A 204 16.22 -2.70 -8.00
N ILE A 205 16.63 -3.07 -9.23
CA ILE A 205 18.01 -2.84 -9.69
C ILE A 205 18.33 -1.33 -9.70
N ASP A 206 17.39 -0.51 -10.17
CA ASP A 206 17.55 0.94 -10.18
C ASP A 206 17.63 1.52 -8.75
N LEU A 207 16.82 1.01 -7.82
CA LEU A 207 16.81 1.41 -6.41
C LEU A 207 18.13 1.05 -5.71
N VAL A 208 18.64 -0.16 -5.94
CA VAL A 208 19.94 -0.61 -5.41
C VAL A 208 21.08 0.27 -5.95
N LYS A 209 21.11 0.52 -7.27
CA LYS A 209 22.21 1.23 -7.93
C LYS A 209 22.20 2.74 -7.65
N LYS A 210 21.03 3.39 -7.66
CA LYS A 210 20.94 4.87 -7.58
C LYS A 210 20.67 5.40 -6.19
N HIS A 211 20.03 4.61 -5.33
CA HIS A 211 19.60 5.07 -3.99
C HIS A 211 20.34 4.40 -2.84
N PHE A 212 21.39 3.61 -3.13
CA PHE A 212 22.17 2.87 -2.12
C PHE A 212 21.27 2.08 -1.16
N PHE A 213 20.20 1.50 -1.70
CA PHE A 213 19.08 0.97 -0.94
C PHE A 213 19.47 -0.08 0.10
N ILE A 214 20.44 -0.93 -0.22
CA ILE A 214 20.95 -1.98 0.67
C ILE A 214 21.68 -1.38 1.88
N ILE A 215 22.45 -0.32 1.66
CA ILE A 215 23.15 0.41 2.72
C ILE A 215 22.13 1.09 3.63
N TRP A 216 21.12 1.75 3.04
CA TRP A 216 20.02 2.35 3.80
C TRP A 216 19.26 1.30 4.63
N LEU A 217 18.92 0.16 4.04
CA LEU A 217 18.23 -0.93 4.76
C LEU A 217 19.08 -1.44 5.94
N SER A 218 20.41 -1.49 5.77
CA SER A 218 21.35 -1.88 6.82
C SER A 218 21.39 -0.90 7.96
N SER A 219 21.46 0.40 7.65
CA SER A 219 21.42 1.51 8.60
C SER A 219 20.15 1.43 9.44
N VAL A 220 19.01 1.32 8.76
CA VAL A 220 17.69 1.27 9.40
C VAL A 220 17.57 0.03 10.30
N LEU A 221 17.91 -1.16 9.81
CA LEU A 221 17.84 -2.40 10.60
C LEU A 221 18.74 -2.36 11.84
N ASN A 222 19.94 -1.80 11.73
CA ASN A 222 20.83 -1.62 12.87
C ASN A 222 20.20 -0.74 13.95
N SER A 223 19.63 0.40 13.52
CA SER A 223 18.98 1.37 14.42
C SER A 223 17.66 0.88 15.03
N LEU A 224 17.04 -0.15 14.44
CA LEU A 224 15.73 -0.64 14.88
C LEU A 224 15.85 -1.43 16.20
N LEU A 225 15.22 -0.92 17.25
CA LEU A 225 14.95 -1.68 18.46
C LEU A 225 13.65 -2.46 18.26
N ILE A 226 13.72 -3.79 18.41
CA ILE A 226 12.57 -4.68 18.22
C ILE A 226 11.75 -4.67 19.51
N ASP A 227 10.64 -3.93 19.46
CA ASP A 227 9.62 -3.87 20.50
C ASP A 227 8.29 -4.38 19.88
N GLU A 228 7.29 -4.73 20.70
CA GLU A 228 5.96 -5.16 20.23
C GLU A 228 5.36 -4.19 19.17
N LYS A 229 5.57 -2.89 19.35
CA LYS A 229 5.07 -1.83 18.45
C LYS A 229 5.86 -1.67 17.15
N LYS A 230 6.94 -2.40 16.94
CA LYS A 230 7.85 -2.25 15.78
C LYS A 230 8.16 -3.58 15.09
N ILE A 231 7.68 -4.70 15.64
CA ILE A 231 7.89 -6.03 15.05
C ILE A 231 7.37 -6.10 13.61
N PHE A 232 6.23 -5.46 13.32
CA PHE A 232 5.67 -5.42 11.97
C PHE A 232 6.58 -4.68 10.97
N LEU A 233 7.30 -3.64 11.40
CA LEU A 233 8.28 -2.95 10.55
C LEU A 233 9.46 -3.87 10.24
N PHE A 234 9.91 -4.63 11.24
CA PHE A 234 10.96 -5.62 11.06
C PHE A 234 10.53 -6.72 10.07
N ILE A 235 9.33 -7.28 10.21
CA ILE A 235 8.77 -8.27 9.26
C ILE A 235 8.75 -7.71 7.84
N LYS A 236 8.28 -6.47 7.65
CA LYS A 236 8.30 -5.81 6.34
C LYS A 236 9.72 -5.65 5.79
N MET A 237 10.70 -5.28 6.61
CA MET A 237 12.10 -5.22 6.17
C MET A 237 12.67 -6.59 5.78
N LEU A 238 12.30 -7.66 6.50
CA LEU A 238 12.67 -9.03 6.11
C LEU A 238 12.05 -9.42 4.77
N SER A 239 10.80 -9.05 4.53
CA SER A 239 10.14 -9.30 3.23
C SER A 239 10.87 -8.58 2.08
N ILE A 240 11.34 -7.35 2.30
CA ILE A 240 12.17 -6.61 1.33
C ILE A 240 13.47 -7.34 1.08
N TYR A 241 14.17 -7.77 2.14
CA TYR A 241 15.43 -8.51 2.02
C TYR A 241 15.26 -9.79 1.20
N ASN A 242 14.18 -10.55 1.43
CA ASN A 242 13.86 -11.76 0.68
C ASN A 242 13.51 -11.46 -0.78
N LEU A 243 12.75 -10.39 -1.05
CA LEU A 243 12.42 -9.95 -2.41
C LEU A 243 13.67 -9.54 -3.19
N VAL A 244 14.58 -8.79 -2.57
CA VAL A 244 15.86 -8.37 -3.17
C VAL A 244 16.62 -9.61 -3.64
N TRP A 245 16.77 -10.61 -2.78
CA TRP A 245 17.44 -11.85 -3.12
C TRP A 245 16.70 -12.66 -4.18
N LYS A 246 15.38 -12.82 -4.07
CA LYS A 246 14.58 -13.60 -5.04
C LYS A 246 14.73 -13.04 -6.46
N GLN A 247 14.62 -11.72 -6.59
CA GLN A 247 14.67 -11.05 -7.89
C GLN A 247 16.09 -11.01 -8.49
N LEU A 248 17.12 -10.97 -7.65
CA LEU A 248 18.51 -10.95 -8.08
C LEU A 248 19.10 -12.35 -8.27
N GLY A 249 18.66 -13.36 -7.51
CA GLY A 249 19.01 -14.77 -7.73
C GLY A 249 18.36 -15.37 -8.98
N ALA A 250 17.24 -14.78 -9.45
CA ALA A 250 16.65 -15.09 -10.75
C ALA A 250 17.39 -14.42 -11.93
N VAL A 251 18.38 -13.55 -11.67
CA VAL A 251 19.42 -13.26 -12.65
C VAL A 251 20.28 -14.53 -12.69
N GLY A 252 20.06 -15.37 -13.70
CA GLY A 252 20.82 -16.61 -13.85
C GLY A 252 22.33 -16.37 -13.76
N ALA A 253 23.07 -17.46 -13.54
CA ALA A 253 24.52 -17.54 -13.33
C ALA A 253 25.44 -16.81 -14.36
N ASP A 254 24.89 -16.10 -15.34
CA ASP A 254 25.60 -15.45 -16.45
C ASP A 254 25.97 -13.98 -16.19
N GLU A 255 25.34 -13.28 -15.23
CA GLU A 255 25.83 -11.99 -14.74
C GLU A 255 26.23 -12.12 -13.27
N ARG A 256 27.53 -12.33 -13.01
CA ARG A 256 28.08 -12.32 -11.65
C ARG A 256 27.66 -11.05 -10.93
N LEU A 257 26.89 -11.19 -9.84
CA LEU A 257 26.57 -10.08 -8.95
C LEU A 257 27.89 -9.46 -8.44
N PRO A 258 28.02 -8.12 -8.41
CA PRO A 258 29.25 -7.49 -7.92
C PRO A 258 29.57 -7.97 -6.50
N LEU A 259 30.82 -8.34 -6.24
CA LEU A 259 31.25 -8.86 -4.93
C LEU A 259 30.94 -7.88 -3.78
N GLY A 260 31.03 -6.57 -4.04
CA GLY A 260 30.65 -5.53 -3.08
C GLY A 260 29.16 -5.57 -2.70
N PHE A 261 28.29 -5.92 -3.65
CA PHE A 261 26.86 -6.09 -3.37
C PHE A 261 26.60 -7.35 -2.51
N LEU A 262 27.26 -8.47 -2.83
CA LEU A 262 27.17 -9.70 -2.03
C LEU A 262 27.64 -9.45 -0.59
N ASN A 263 28.76 -8.74 -0.40
CA ASN A 263 29.25 -8.37 0.92
C ASN A 263 28.25 -7.52 1.71
N GLN A 264 27.56 -6.57 1.05
CA GLN A 264 26.50 -5.78 1.69
C GLN A 264 25.29 -6.63 2.08
N MET A 265 24.87 -7.56 1.22
CA MET A 265 23.76 -8.48 1.51
C MET A 265 24.09 -9.48 2.62
N LEU A 266 25.35 -9.93 2.72
CA LEU A 266 25.84 -10.76 3.82
C LEU A 266 25.91 -9.96 5.13
N ALA A 267 26.39 -8.72 5.09
CA ALA A 267 26.38 -7.84 6.26
C ALA A 267 24.96 -7.60 6.78
N LEU A 268 24.00 -7.35 5.89
CA LEU A 268 22.57 -7.31 6.22
C LEU A 268 22.09 -8.59 6.90
N GLY A 269 22.43 -9.75 6.33
CA GLY A 269 22.08 -11.05 6.90
C GLY A 269 22.63 -11.24 8.32
N LYS A 270 23.87 -10.78 8.59
CA LYS A 270 24.47 -10.81 9.93
C LYS A 270 23.71 -9.91 10.92
N ILE A 271 23.28 -8.72 10.50
CA ILE A 271 22.47 -7.81 11.32
C ILE A 271 21.12 -8.47 11.67
N ILE A 272 20.45 -9.04 10.67
CA ILE A 272 19.18 -9.75 10.85
C ILE A 272 19.37 -10.92 11.83
N LYS A 273 20.42 -11.73 11.66
CA LYS A 273 20.75 -12.83 12.58
C LYS A 273 20.97 -12.33 14.00
N ALA A 274 21.75 -11.26 14.18
CA ALA A 274 22.02 -10.72 15.51
C ALA A 274 20.73 -10.27 16.21
N LYS A 275 19.85 -9.57 15.48
CA LYS A 275 18.54 -9.11 15.99
C LYS A 275 17.58 -10.26 16.32
N LEU A 276 17.59 -11.34 15.54
CA LEU A 276 16.80 -12.56 15.79
C LEU A 276 17.38 -13.42 16.93
N SER A 277 18.71 -13.46 17.08
CA SER A 277 19.36 -14.21 18.16
C SER A 277 19.13 -13.56 19.52
N SER A 278 19.02 -12.23 19.58
CA SER A 278 18.59 -11.52 20.79
C SER A 278 17.14 -11.77 21.20
N SER A 279 16.31 -12.38 20.33
CA SER A 279 14.93 -12.81 20.64
C SER A 279 14.80 -14.28 21.05
N GLY A 280 15.92 -14.98 21.32
CA GLY A 280 15.90 -16.36 21.84
C GLY A 280 15.73 -17.46 20.78
N VAL A 281 15.73 -17.12 19.49
CA VAL A 281 15.62 -18.09 18.38
C VAL A 281 17.02 -18.54 17.94
N LYS A 282 17.31 -19.85 18.07
CA LYS A 282 18.61 -20.44 17.71
C LYS A 282 18.71 -20.72 16.21
N PHE A 283 19.46 -19.90 15.48
CA PHE A 283 19.82 -20.11 14.07
C PHE A 283 21.19 -20.79 13.92
N GLU A 284 21.35 -21.97 14.53
CA GLU A 284 22.65 -22.69 14.60
C GLU A 284 23.14 -23.20 13.22
N GLU A 285 22.28 -23.33 12.21
CA GLU A 285 22.67 -23.87 10.89
C GLU A 285 22.91 -22.83 9.79
N MET A 286 22.64 -21.55 10.04
CA MET A 286 22.41 -20.58 8.96
C MET A 286 23.70 -19.99 8.32
N PHE A 287 24.86 -20.13 8.96
CA PHE A 287 26.12 -19.52 8.48
C PHE A 287 27.38 -20.31 8.88
N LYS A 288 27.50 -21.57 8.44
CA LYS A 288 28.77 -22.34 8.53
C LYS A 288 29.84 -21.98 7.48
N TRP A 289 29.64 -20.93 6.67
CA TRP A 289 30.34 -20.76 5.39
C TRP A 289 31.11 -19.44 5.36
N GLU A 290 31.95 -19.25 6.37
CA GLU A 290 32.58 -17.98 6.73
C GLU A 290 33.81 -17.62 5.87
N ASN A 291 34.34 -18.56 5.08
CA ASN A 291 35.55 -18.36 4.25
C ASN A 291 35.37 -19.07 2.92
N SER A 292 35.17 -18.34 1.81
CA SER A 292 34.79 -19.03 0.58
C SER A 292 34.89 -18.20 -0.72
N ASP A 293 35.79 -18.60 -1.64
CA ASP A 293 36.21 -17.97 -2.91
C ASP A 293 35.15 -17.99 -4.05
N ASP A 294 35.47 -17.36 -5.19
CA ASP A 294 34.58 -17.08 -6.35
C ASP A 294 33.81 -18.31 -6.91
N GLU A 295 34.29 -19.53 -6.66
CA GLU A 295 33.62 -20.82 -7.00
C GLU A 295 32.41 -21.15 -6.09
N GLN A 296 32.30 -20.50 -4.91
CA GLN A 296 31.30 -20.77 -3.88
C GLN A 296 30.11 -19.81 -3.88
N GLN A 297 30.00 -18.89 -4.85
CA GLN A 297 28.79 -18.07 -5.03
C GLN A 297 27.51 -18.93 -5.10
N ARG A 298 27.56 -20.08 -5.78
CA ARG A 298 26.43 -21.05 -5.84
C ARG A 298 26.08 -21.63 -4.48
N CYS A 299 27.07 -22.00 -3.68
CA CYS A 299 26.86 -22.56 -2.34
C CYS A 299 26.35 -21.50 -1.34
N VAL A 300 26.84 -20.26 -1.45
CA VAL A 300 26.32 -19.11 -0.67
C VAL A 300 24.87 -18.81 -1.05
N LEU A 301 24.54 -18.85 -2.35
CA LEU A 301 23.17 -18.72 -2.85
C LEU A 301 22.26 -19.85 -2.33
N GLU A 302 22.67 -21.12 -2.44
CA GLU A 302 21.89 -22.29 -1.97
C GLU A 302 21.72 -22.35 -0.45
N GLY A 303 22.79 -22.08 0.31
CA GLY A 303 22.72 -21.98 1.77
C GLY A 303 21.84 -20.82 2.24
N PHE A 304 21.81 -19.74 1.46
CA PHE A 304 20.96 -18.59 1.73
C PHE A 304 19.49 -18.82 1.34
N PHE A 305 19.18 -19.52 0.24
CA PHE A 305 17.79 -19.93 -0.04
C PHE A 305 17.23 -20.79 1.10
N LYS A 306 18.02 -21.71 1.65
CA LYS A 306 17.65 -22.47 2.85
C LYS A 306 17.47 -21.59 4.08
N ALA A 307 18.31 -20.56 4.25
CA ALA A 307 18.19 -19.56 5.31
C ALA A 307 16.93 -18.69 5.18
N SER A 308 16.64 -18.20 3.97
CA SER A 308 15.42 -17.46 3.61
C SER A 308 14.19 -18.32 3.84
N ASP A 309 14.19 -19.59 3.43
CA ASP A 309 13.08 -20.52 3.67
C ASP A 309 12.90 -20.82 5.16
N CYS A 310 13.98 -20.84 5.94
CA CYS A 310 13.94 -21.00 7.39
C CYS A 310 13.38 -19.74 8.08
N VAL A 311 13.85 -18.55 7.68
CA VAL A 311 13.33 -17.25 8.14
C VAL A 311 11.86 -17.09 7.76
N MET A 312 11.45 -17.44 6.54
CA MET A 312 10.05 -17.41 6.10
C MET A 312 9.18 -18.43 6.86
N ARG A 313 9.70 -19.62 7.19
CA ARG A 313 9.03 -20.57 8.08
C ARG A 313 8.83 -20.00 9.49
N GLU A 314 9.82 -19.31 10.05
CA GLU A 314 9.66 -18.66 11.36
C GLU A 314 8.74 -17.43 11.32
N ILE A 315 8.78 -16.62 10.25
CA ILE A 315 7.80 -15.54 10.05
C ILE A 315 6.38 -16.10 9.99
N SER A 316 6.17 -17.22 9.28
CA SER A 316 4.86 -17.86 9.23
C SER A 316 4.38 -18.35 10.59
N LYS A 317 5.28 -18.78 11.49
CA LYS A 317 4.94 -19.14 12.87
C LYS A 317 4.51 -17.93 13.70
N TYR A 318 5.14 -16.77 13.51
CA TYR A 318 4.69 -15.51 14.13
C TYR A 318 3.34 -15.03 13.56
N GLU A 319 3.10 -15.16 12.25
CA GLU A 319 1.80 -14.86 11.63
C GLU A 319 0.68 -15.80 12.11
N ILE A 320 0.98 -17.08 12.32
CA ILE A 320 0.06 -18.07 12.87
C ILE A 320 -0.19 -17.83 14.37
N GLY A 321 0.86 -17.58 15.15
CA GLY A 321 0.73 -17.28 16.58
C GLY A 321 -0.12 -16.03 16.86
N HIS A 322 0.04 -14.97 16.06
CA HIS A 322 -0.84 -13.79 16.15
C HIS A 322 -2.24 -14.02 15.56
N ARG A 323 -2.43 -14.97 14.64
CA ARG A 323 -3.78 -15.42 14.23
C ARG A 323 -4.48 -16.17 15.36
N ASP A 324 -3.79 -17.05 16.07
CA ASP A 324 -4.33 -17.80 17.20
C ASP A 324 -4.60 -16.89 18.39
N GLU A 325 -3.74 -15.89 18.65
CA GLU A 325 -4.02 -14.84 19.62
C GLU A 325 -5.21 -13.95 19.20
N MET A 326 -5.34 -13.61 17.90
CA MET A 326 -6.52 -12.90 17.38
C MET A 326 -7.78 -13.75 17.40
N LEU A 327 -7.70 -15.06 17.19
CA LEU A 327 -8.81 -16.01 17.34
C LEU A 327 -9.19 -16.16 18.80
N SER A 328 -8.23 -16.20 19.73
CA SER A 328 -8.51 -16.18 21.18
C SER A 328 -9.16 -14.88 21.62
N LEU A 329 -8.75 -13.74 21.06
CA LEU A 329 -9.39 -12.43 21.28
C LEU A 329 -10.78 -12.38 20.66
N SER A 330 -10.97 -12.97 19.47
CA SER A 330 -12.27 -13.13 18.81
C SER A 330 -13.22 -14.00 19.63
N GLU A 331 -12.75 -15.15 20.13
CA GLU A 331 -13.52 -16.03 21.01
C GLU A 331 -13.81 -15.36 22.36
N THR A 332 -12.88 -14.56 22.88
CA THR A 332 -13.07 -13.76 24.09
C THR A 332 -14.11 -12.65 23.84
N ILE A 333 -14.12 -12.05 22.66
CA ILE A 333 -15.12 -11.05 22.24
C ILE A 333 -16.48 -11.71 22.05
N GLU A 334 -16.57 -12.86 21.37
CA GLU A 334 -17.83 -13.61 21.20
C GLU A 334 -18.39 -14.14 22.52
N THR A 335 -17.53 -14.60 23.44
CA THR A 335 -17.97 -14.99 24.79
C THR A 335 -18.42 -13.79 25.61
N SER A 336 -17.80 -12.62 25.42
CA SER A 336 -18.25 -11.35 26.01
C SER A 336 -19.60 -10.92 25.42
N GLU A 337 -19.79 -11.03 24.11
CA GLU A 337 -21.05 -10.73 23.42
C GLU A 337 -22.17 -11.70 23.81
N ARG A 338 -21.87 -12.98 24.03
CA ARG A 338 -22.84 -13.96 24.56
C ARG A 338 -23.25 -13.64 26.00
N LYS A 339 -22.30 -13.22 26.85
CA LYS A 339 -22.61 -12.75 28.22
C LYS A 339 -23.46 -11.48 28.21
N ILE A 340 -23.28 -10.60 27.22
CA ILE A 340 -24.13 -9.43 26.97
C ILE A 340 -25.53 -9.84 26.52
N GLN A 341 -25.67 -10.82 25.60
CA GLN A 341 -26.97 -11.32 25.13
C GLN A 341 -27.74 -12.08 26.22
N ASN A 342 -27.03 -12.74 27.14
CA ASN A 342 -27.62 -13.49 28.25
C ASN A 342 -27.91 -12.63 29.49
N GLY A 343 -27.59 -11.33 29.47
CA GLY A 343 -27.91 -10.39 30.55
C GLY A 343 -27.05 -10.54 31.81
N GLU A 344 -25.84 -11.09 31.70
CA GLU A 344 -24.96 -11.41 32.85
C GLU A 344 -24.03 -10.25 33.30
N LEU A 345 -24.27 -9.01 32.86
CA LEU A 345 -23.42 -7.84 33.19
C LEU A 345 -24.24 -6.74 33.88
N ASP A 346 -24.13 -6.70 35.21
CA ASP A 346 -24.95 -5.91 36.12
C ASP A 346 -24.55 -4.43 36.30
N ASN A 347 -23.82 -3.77 35.38
CA ASN A 347 -23.68 -2.31 35.47
C ASN A 347 -23.42 -1.57 34.15
N TYR A 348 -24.32 -0.62 33.85
CA TYR A 348 -24.33 0.24 32.67
C TYR A 348 -23.16 1.25 32.61
N SER A 349 -22.50 1.49 33.74
CA SER A 349 -21.33 2.39 33.89
C SER A 349 -20.11 1.90 33.11
N ASP A 350 -19.85 0.60 33.10
CA ASP A 350 -18.62 0.04 32.54
C ASP A 350 -18.68 -0.08 31.01
N LEU A 351 -19.88 -0.33 30.46
CA LEU A 351 -20.14 -0.42 29.03
C LEU A 351 -19.98 0.94 28.32
N VAL A 352 -20.38 2.03 28.97
CA VAL A 352 -20.21 3.40 28.46
C VAL A 352 -18.74 3.83 28.50
N SER A 353 -17.99 3.43 29.54
CA SER A 353 -16.53 3.68 29.60
C SER A 353 -15.76 2.95 28.49
N PHE A 354 -16.20 1.75 28.12
CA PHE A 354 -15.62 0.91 27.08
C PHE A 354 -15.91 1.44 25.65
N VAL A 355 -17.13 1.90 25.39
CA VAL A 355 -17.51 2.50 24.10
C VAL A 355 -16.83 3.86 23.88
N VAL A 356 -16.66 4.65 24.95
CA VAL A 356 -15.98 5.95 24.87
C VAL A 356 -14.46 5.81 24.66
N SER A 357 -13.84 4.71 25.10
CA SER A 357 -12.41 4.45 24.85
C SER A 357 -12.12 4.03 23.40
N ARG A 358 -13.02 3.28 22.75
CA ARG A 358 -12.88 2.85 21.34
C ARG A 358 -13.21 3.92 20.30
N LYS A 359 -13.96 4.97 20.65
CA LYS A 359 -14.19 6.12 19.76
C LYS A 359 -12.94 7.02 19.57
N ARG A 360 -11.85 6.76 20.29
CA ARG A 360 -10.57 7.49 20.20
C ARG A 360 -9.48 6.80 19.37
N THR A 361 -9.70 5.59 18.87
CA THR A 361 -8.74 4.88 18.00
C THR A 361 -9.38 4.66 16.63
N GLY A 362 -9.31 5.68 15.78
CA GLY A 362 -9.58 5.50 14.36
C GLY A 362 -8.51 4.61 13.76
N GLU A 363 -8.84 3.36 13.47
CA GLU A 363 -8.19 2.56 12.43
C GLU A 363 -8.99 1.29 12.08
N THR A 364 -8.71 0.84 10.87
CA THR A 364 -9.54 0.11 9.91
C THR A 364 -9.35 -1.40 9.99
N CYS A 365 -10.45 -2.15 10.03
CA CYS A 365 -10.49 -3.61 9.90
C CYS A 365 -10.57 -4.06 8.43
N SER A 366 -9.75 -3.47 7.56
CA SER A 366 -9.60 -3.98 6.19
C SER A 366 -8.75 -5.25 6.21
N GLN A 367 -9.41 -6.36 5.88
CA GLN A 367 -8.83 -7.63 5.43
C GLN A 367 -8.40 -8.63 6.52
N ILE A 368 -9.39 -9.31 7.09
CA ILE A 368 -9.20 -10.63 7.69
C ILE A 368 -10.12 -11.60 6.93
N PHE A 369 -9.47 -12.51 6.18
CA PHE A 369 -9.91 -13.81 5.68
C PHE A 369 -10.65 -13.90 4.33
N TRP A 370 -9.85 -13.95 3.27
CA TRP A 370 -10.13 -14.81 2.13
C TRP A 370 -9.76 -16.28 2.47
N CYS A 371 -10.68 -17.18 2.12
CA CYS A 371 -10.55 -18.65 1.96
C CYS A 371 -10.56 -19.56 3.21
N GLN A 372 -11.77 -20.03 3.55
CA GLN A 372 -12.17 -21.42 3.90
C GLN A 372 -13.72 -21.41 3.90
N MET A 373 -14.52 -22.36 3.44
CA MET A 373 -14.44 -23.52 2.53
C MET A 373 -15.91 -23.86 2.21
N GLU A 374 -16.18 -24.29 0.97
CA GLU A 374 -17.29 -25.12 0.47
C GLU A 374 -18.66 -25.13 1.19
N ASP A 375 -19.67 -24.48 0.58
CA ASP A 375 -20.86 -25.11 -0.04
C ASP A 375 -21.68 -24.12 -0.90
#